data_AF-A0A3P6SV69-F1
#
_entry.id   AF-A0A3P6SV69-F1
#
_cell.length_a   1.000
_cell.length_b   1.000
_cell.length_c   1.000
_cell.angle_alpha   90.00
_cell.angle_beta   90.00
_cell.angle_gamma   90.00
#
_symmetry.space_group_name_H-M   'P 1'
#
loop_
_entity.id
_entity.type
_entity.pdbx_description
1 polymer ?
#
loop_
_entity_poly.entity_id
_entity_poly.type
_entity_poly.pdbx_seq_one_letter_code
_entity_poly.pdbx_strand_id
1 'polypeptide(L)'
;FDGLKGPAAARRAALEESRKWHQLAFDVDCELQWIAEKKPIASSEDTGRNLTEALNMVKKQDQLEAEVHQHSGHIEGTINQGEALIRGGHSAAKQIKDKCEQLAGAWAHLAHLVRRRRQVVDWGVKEQQYMFDAAEVESWMNEKRAALESDNYGQDEDAAQKLLAKHRALQKDMQTYRQ
;
A
#
# COMPACT_ATOMS: atom_id res chain seq x y z
N PHE A 1 22.34 55.10 27.41
CA PHE A 1 22.53 53.64 27.25
C PHE A 1 21.23 52.87 27.53
N ASP A 2 20.49 53.19 28.60
CA ASP A 2 19.24 52.47 28.94
C ASP A 2 18.10 52.61 27.91
N GLY A 3 18.00 53.74 27.20
CA GLY A 3 17.00 53.94 26.13
C GLY A 3 17.16 53.01 24.91
N LEU A 4 18.31 52.36 24.74
CA LEU A 4 18.56 51.41 23.65
C LEU A 4 18.13 49.98 23.99
N LYS A 5 17.90 49.66 25.28
CA LYS A 5 17.53 48.30 25.72
C LYS A 5 16.15 47.87 25.19
N GLY A 6 15.17 48.77 25.21
CA GLY A 6 13.82 48.51 24.69
C GLY A 6 13.80 48.22 23.17
N PRO A 7 14.35 49.12 22.33
CA PRO A 7 14.45 48.89 20.88
C PRO A 7 15.26 47.63 20.51
N ALA A 8 16.35 47.35 21.24
CA ALA A 8 17.15 46.14 21.02
C ALA A 8 16.36 44.86 21.34
N ALA A 9 15.59 44.84 22.42
CA ALA A 9 14.73 43.71 22.78
C ALA A 9 13.60 43.49 21.76
N ALA A 10 12.94 44.56 21.32
CA ALA A 10 11.90 44.49 20.29
C ALA A 10 12.44 43.97 18.95
N ARG A 11 13.62 44.45 18.52
CA ARG A 11 14.27 43.94 17.30
C ARG A 11 14.63 42.46 17.44
N ARG A 12 15.15 42.03 18.58
CA ARG A 12 15.46 40.62 18.83
C ARG A 12 14.21 39.76 18.73
N ALA A 13 13.12 40.15 19.37
CA ALA A 13 11.85 39.42 19.33
C ALA A 13 11.32 39.28 17.89
N ALA A 14 11.33 40.36 17.10
CA ALA A 14 10.90 40.33 15.69
C ALA A 14 11.79 39.44 14.81
N LEU A 15 13.11 39.43 15.05
CA LEU A 15 14.04 38.54 14.32
C LEU A 15 13.84 37.07 14.70
N GLU A 16 13.58 36.77 15.98
CA GLU A 16 13.28 35.42 16.43
C GLU A 16 11.94 34.91 15.87
N GLU A 17 10.94 35.78 15.81
CA GLU A 17 9.64 35.53 15.21
C GLU A 17 9.79 35.19 13.71
N SER A 18 10.46 36.06 12.95
CA SER A 18 10.74 35.83 11.53
C SER A 18 11.52 34.53 11.29
N ARG A 19 12.54 34.23 12.11
CA ARG A 19 13.30 32.98 12.01
C ARG A 19 12.40 31.75 12.19
N LYS A 20 11.52 31.75 13.20
CA LYS A 20 10.59 30.64 13.46
C LYS A 20 9.61 30.45 12.31
N TRP A 21 9.10 31.54 11.73
CA TRP A 21 8.24 31.47 10.55
C TRP A 21 8.95 30.85 9.35
N HIS A 22 10.15 31.32 9.02
CA HIS A 22 10.89 30.78 7.87
C HIS A 22 11.25 29.30 8.05
N GLN A 23 11.59 28.90 9.28
CA GLN A 23 11.82 27.49 9.60
C GLN A 23 10.56 26.66 9.37
N LEU A 24 9.42 27.05 9.94
CA LEU A 24 8.16 26.34 9.74
C LEU A 24 7.76 26.28 8.26
N ALA A 25 7.88 27.41 7.55
CA ALA A 25 7.51 27.47 6.14
C ALA A 25 8.32 26.49 5.30
N PHE A 26 9.62 26.38 5.57
CA PHE A 26 10.51 25.39 4.96
C PHE A 26 10.13 23.96 5.33
N ASP A 27 9.88 23.70 6.62
CA ASP A 27 9.49 22.37 7.10
C ASP A 27 8.20 21.92 6.41
N VAL A 28 7.16 22.77 6.36
CA VAL A 28 5.91 22.49 5.63
C VAL A 28 6.16 22.17 4.15
N ASP A 29 7.03 22.93 3.48
CA ASP A 29 7.30 22.70 2.06
C ASP A 29 8.06 21.38 1.82
N CYS A 30 8.99 21.01 2.70
CA CYS A 30 9.65 19.70 2.69
C CYS A 30 8.64 18.56 2.88
N GLU A 31 7.72 18.71 3.84
CA GLU A 31 6.68 17.70 4.09
C GLU A 31 5.70 17.55 2.92
N LEU A 32 5.28 18.67 2.32
CA LEU A 32 4.44 18.65 1.12
C LEU A 32 5.13 17.99 -0.06
N GLN A 33 6.43 18.23 -0.25
CA GLN A 33 7.23 17.60 -1.29
C GLN A 33 7.31 16.09 -1.08
N TRP A 34 7.58 15.64 0.15
CA TRP A 34 7.57 14.22 0.48
C TRP A 34 6.21 13.57 0.19
N ILE A 35 5.10 14.22 0.55
CA ILE A 35 3.74 13.74 0.24
C ILE A 35 3.55 13.64 -1.29
N ALA A 36 4.00 14.64 -2.04
CA ALA A 36 3.91 14.65 -3.49
C ALA A 36 4.67 13.49 -4.15
N GLU A 37 5.79 13.08 -3.58
CA GLU A 37 6.58 11.92 -4.04
C GLU A 37 5.89 10.58 -3.76
N LYS A 38 5.21 10.44 -2.61
CA LYS A 38 4.50 9.20 -2.25
C LYS A 38 3.16 9.06 -2.95
N LYS A 39 2.52 10.17 -3.34
CA LYS A 39 1.20 10.17 -3.95
C LYS A 39 1.06 9.31 -5.22
N PRO A 40 1.99 9.32 -6.20
CA PRO A 40 1.92 8.43 -7.36
C PRO A 40 1.97 6.95 -6.98
N ILE A 41 2.80 6.60 -5.99
CA ILE A 41 2.93 5.22 -5.49
C ILE A 41 1.61 4.78 -4.86
N ALA A 42 1.04 5.61 -3.99
CA ALA A 42 -0.24 5.37 -3.34
C ALA A 42 -1.45 5.38 -4.29
N SER A 43 -1.32 5.99 -5.47
CA SER A 43 -2.38 6.04 -6.49
C SER A 43 -2.32 4.90 -7.50
N SER A 44 -1.25 4.09 -7.48
CA SER A 44 -1.09 2.97 -8.39
C SER A 44 -2.15 1.90 -8.14
N GLU A 45 -2.80 1.46 -9.22
CA GLU A 45 -3.80 0.38 -9.23
C GLU A 45 -3.18 -0.94 -9.73
N ASP A 46 -1.86 -1.01 -9.89
CA ASP A 46 -1.16 -2.23 -10.31
C ASP A 46 -1.22 -3.31 -9.22
N THR A 47 -1.80 -4.45 -9.57
CA THR A 47 -1.95 -5.63 -8.72
C THR A 47 -1.08 -6.82 -9.17
N GLY A 48 -0.27 -6.69 -10.22
CA GLY A 48 0.48 -7.81 -10.79
C GLY A 48 -0.36 -8.74 -11.67
N ARG A 49 0.31 -9.57 -12.48
CA ARG A 49 -0.32 -10.42 -13.53
C ARG A 49 -0.32 -11.92 -13.22
N ASN A 50 0.25 -12.29 -12.08
CA ASN A 50 0.28 -13.65 -11.57
C ASN A 50 0.37 -13.61 -10.04
N LEU A 51 0.16 -14.75 -9.39
CA LEU A 51 0.15 -14.84 -7.92
C LEU A 51 1.46 -14.34 -7.29
N THR A 52 2.61 -14.65 -7.89
CA THR A 52 3.91 -14.19 -7.38
C THR A 52 4.05 -12.66 -7.43
N GLU A 53 3.68 -12.04 -8.55
CA GLU A 53 3.68 -10.58 -8.70
C GLU A 53 2.70 -9.91 -7.73
N ALA A 54 1.50 -10.45 -7.58
CA ALA A 54 0.48 -9.94 -6.66
C ALA A 54 0.96 -9.97 -5.20
N LEU A 55 1.59 -11.08 -4.77
CA LEU A 55 2.20 -11.18 -3.44
C LEU A 55 3.35 -10.19 -3.25
N ASN A 56 4.11 -9.87 -4.30
CA ASN A 56 5.12 -8.82 -4.24
C ASN A 56 4.51 -7.42 -4.13
N MET A 57 3.33 -7.18 -4.71
CA MET A 57 2.60 -5.92 -4.53
C MET A 57 2.11 -5.73 -3.09
N VAL A 58 1.72 -6.81 -2.40
CA VAL A 58 1.42 -6.78 -0.95
C VAL A 58 2.63 -6.29 -0.17
N LYS A 59 3.81 -6.89 -0.39
CA LYS A 59 5.05 -6.46 0.31
C LYS A 59 5.37 -4.98 0.07
N LYS A 60 5.19 -4.50 -1.17
CA LYS A 60 5.39 -3.07 -1.50
C LYS A 60 4.36 -2.18 -0.80
N GLN A 61 3.12 -2.63 -0.66
CA GLN A 61 2.09 -1.92 0.09
C GLN A 61 2.40 -1.88 1.59
N ASP A 62 2.85 -2.98 2.18
CA ASP A 62 3.29 -3.03 3.59
C ASP A 62 4.42 -2.04 3.86
N GLN A 63 5.40 -1.98 2.95
CA GLN A 63 6.51 -1.03 3.02
C GLN A 63 6.02 0.43 2.95
N LEU A 64 5.10 0.74 2.04
CA LEU A 64 4.53 2.08 1.92
C LEU A 64 3.76 2.48 3.19
N GLU A 65 2.99 1.56 3.77
CA GLU A 65 2.26 1.81 5.03
C GLU A 65 3.22 2.05 6.20
N ALA A 66 4.32 1.29 6.29
CA ALA A 66 5.33 1.49 7.31
C ALA A 66 6.01 2.86 7.17
N GLU A 67 6.38 3.27 5.95
CA GLU A 67 6.95 4.59 5.68
C GLU A 67 5.99 5.72 6.09
N VAL A 68 4.72 5.62 5.69
CA VAL A 68 3.68 6.61 6.06
C VAL A 68 3.44 6.64 7.56
N HIS A 69 3.42 5.48 8.22
CA HIS A 69 3.27 5.42 9.67
C HIS A 69 4.44 6.11 10.38
N GLN A 70 5.68 5.81 9.98
CA GLN A 70 6.88 6.43 10.55
C GLN A 70 6.89 7.96 10.34
N HIS A 71 6.39 8.42 9.19
CA HIS A 71 6.41 9.84 8.83
C HIS A 71 5.32 10.68 9.53
N SER A 72 4.28 10.03 10.07
CA SER A 72 3.15 10.70 10.73
C SER A 72 3.57 11.68 11.84
N GLY A 73 4.57 11.30 12.64
CA GLY A 73 5.05 12.14 13.74
C GLY A 73 5.72 13.44 13.27
N HIS A 74 6.36 13.45 12.10
CA HIS A 74 6.93 14.68 11.53
C HIS A 74 5.84 15.64 11.07
N ILE A 75 4.81 15.13 10.38
CA ILE A 75 3.65 15.92 9.94
C ILE A 75 2.94 16.55 11.15
N GLU A 76 2.65 15.75 12.18
CA GLU A 76 2.02 16.23 13.41
C GLU A 76 2.91 17.24 14.13
N GLY A 77 4.22 16.99 14.20
CA GLY A 77 5.19 17.92 14.77
C GLY A 77 5.18 19.29 14.07
N THR A 78 5.21 19.30 12.75
CA THR A 78 5.19 20.53 11.93
C THR A 78 3.87 21.29 12.10
N ILE A 79 2.73 20.61 12.11
CA ILE A 79 1.43 21.23 12.36
C ILE A 79 1.37 21.83 13.78
N ASN A 80 1.80 21.08 14.80
CA ASN A 80 1.84 21.55 16.18
C ASN A 80 2.73 22.79 16.38
N GLN A 81 3.87 22.86 15.67
CA GLN A 81 4.72 24.05 15.66
C GLN A 81 3.99 25.27 15.06
N GLY A 82 3.27 25.09 13.96
CA GLY A 82 2.45 26.15 13.36
C GLY A 82 1.35 26.64 14.28
N GLU A 83 0.61 25.74 14.92
CA GLU A 83 -0.40 26.08 15.91
C GLU A 83 0.17 26.82 17.13
N ALA A 84 1.37 26.45 17.58
CA ALA A 84 2.06 27.14 18.66
C ALA A 84 2.41 28.58 18.27
N LEU A 85 2.85 28.84 17.03
CA LEU A 85 3.12 30.19 16.54
C LEU A 85 1.84 31.03 16.43
N ILE A 86 0.74 30.44 15.96
CA ILE A 86 -0.56 31.12 15.92
C ILE A 86 -1.03 31.49 17.33
N ARG A 87 -0.96 30.56 18.29
CA ARG A 87 -1.31 30.83 19.70
C ARG A 87 -0.41 31.88 20.35
N GLY A 88 0.84 31.97 19.91
CA GLY A 88 1.79 32.99 20.32
C GLY A 88 1.51 34.39 19.75
N GLY A 89 0.45 34.57 18.93
CA GLY A 89 0.10 35.86 18.35
C GLY A 89 1.02 36.30 17.21
N HIS A 90 1.65 35.34 16.52
CA HIS A 90 2.58 35.63 15.43
C HIS A 90 1.91 36.48 14.33
N SER A 91 2.61 37.51 13.85
CA SER A 91 2.15 38.46 12.82
C SER A 91 1.65 37.78 11.53
N ALA A 92 2.33 36.73 11.08
CA ALA A 92 1.95 35.89 9.94
C ALA A 92 0.91 34.77 10.25
N ALA A 93 0.15 34.83 11.35
CA ALA A 93 -0.75 33.75 11.78
C ALA A 93 -1.70 33.22 10.69
N LYS A 94 -2.21 34.10 9.82
CA LYS A 94 -3.06 33.68 8.68
C LYS A 94 -2.30 32.78 7.70
N GLN A 95 -1.10 33.19 7.28
CA GLN A 95 -0.28 32.41 6.35
C GLN A 95 0.17 31.09 6.95
N ILE A 96 0.49 31.09 8.26
CA ILE A 96 0.81 29.87 9.01
C ILE A 96 -0.36 28.91 8.96
N LYS A 97 -1.57 29.40 9.27
CA LYS A 97 -2.78 28.59 9.26
C LYS A 97 -3.05 27.99 7.89
N ASP A 98 -2.99 28.80 6.83
CA ASP A 98 -3.23 28.33 5.46
C ASP A 98 -2.25 27.21 5.07
N LYS A 99 -0.95 27.35 5.42
CA LYS A 99 0.08 26.33 5.19
C LYS A 99 -0.16 25.04 6.00
N CYS A 100 -0.52 25.15 7.28
CA CYS A 100 -0.82 23.98 8.11
C CYS A 100 -2.07 23.23 7.61
N GLU A 101 -3.11 23.95 7.18
CA GLU A 101 -4.32 23.35 6.60
C GLU A 101 -4.02 22.65 5.27
N GLN A 102 -3.18 23.24 4.42
CA GLN A 102 -2.71 22.61 3.18
C GLN A 102 -1.99 21.29 3.47
N LEU A 103 -1.06 21.29 4.43
CA LEU A 103 -0.31 20.11 4.83
C LEU A 103 -1.24 19.01 5.39
N ALA A 104 -2.14 19.38 6.31
CA ALA A 104 -3.10 18.46 6.90
C ALA A 104 -4.03 17.83 5.84
N GLY A 105 -4.51 18.64 4.89
CA GLY A 105 -5.33 18.17 3.78
C GLY A 105 -4.59 17.21 2.85
N ALA A 106 -3.35 17.56 2.47
CA ALA A 106 -2.50 16.70 1.65
C ALA A 106 -2.19 15.36 2.34
N TRP A 107 -1.92 15.41 3.64
CA TRP A 107 -1.66 14.23 4.46
C TRP A 107 -2.88 13.31 4.57
N ALA A 108 -4.05 13.87 4.87
CA ALA A 108 -5.31 13.12 4.95
C ALA A 108 -5.63 12.44 3.60
N HIS A 109 -5.37 13.14 2.50
CA HIS A 109 -5.55 12.58 1.15
C HIS A 109 -4.58 11.43 0.89
N LEU A 110 -3.29 11.57 1.21
CA LEU A 110 -2.32 10.48 1.08
C LEU A 110 -2.74 9.25 1.89
N ALA A 111 -3.14 9.44 3.16
CA ALA A 111 -3.62 8.35 4.01
C ALA A 111 -4.86 7.65 3.42
N HIS A 112 -5.77 8.41 2.79
CA HIS A 112 -6.89 7.83 2.06
C HIS A 112 -6.43 6.98 0.85
N LEU A 113 -5.50 7.50 0.04
CA LEU A 113 -4.96 6.78 -1.13
C LEU A 113 -4.28 5.47 -0.72
N VAL A 114 -3.46 5.50 0.32
CA VAL A 114 -2.76 4.30 0.84
C VAL A 114 -3.76 3.25 1.29
N ARG A 115 -4.81 3.63 2.04
CA ARG A 115 -5.88 2.70 2.45
C ARG A 115 -6.66 2.14 1.27
N ARG A 116 -6.96 2.96 0.26
CA ARG A 116 -7.64 2.50 -0.96
C ARG A 116 -6.77 1.50 -1.72
N ARG A 117 -5.47 1.80 -1.89
CA ARG A 117 -4.52 0.93 -2.56
C ARG A 117 -4.39 -0.43 -1.89
N ARG A 118 -4.41 -0.49 -0.55
CA ARG A 118 -4.46 -1.76 0.20
C ARG A 118 -5.60 -2.65 -0.29
N GLN A 119 -6.81 -2.10 -0.36
CA GLN A 119 -7.98 -2.86 -0.81
C GLN A 119 -7.80 -3.37 -2.24
N VAL A 120 -7.27 -2.54 -3.14
CA VAL A 120 -7.02 -2.93 -4.54
C VAL A 120 -6.01 -4.08 -4.62
N VAL A 121 -4.89 -3.97 -3.90
CA VAL A 121 -3.85 -5.01 -3.86
C VAL A 121 -4.40 -6.33 -3.29
N ASP A 122 -5.17 -6.26 -2.20
CA ASP A 122 -5.77 -7.44 -1.57
C ASP A 122 -6.78 -8.13 -2.51
N TRP A 123 -7.57 -7.35 -3.27
CA TRP A 123 -8.45 -7.89 -4.30
C TRP A 123 -7.68 -8.56 -5.44
N GLY A 124 -6.59 -7.94 -5.89
CA GLY A 124 -5.73 -8.51 -6.92
C GLY A 124 -5.12 -9.85 -6.51
N VAL A 125 -4.70 -10.02 -5.26
CA VAL A 125 -4.21 -11.32 -4.76
C VAL A 125 -5.31 -12.37 -4.81
N LYS A 126 -6.53 -12.04 -4.38
CA LYS A 126 -7.67 -12.98 -4.42
C LYS A 126 -8.00 -13.41 -5.85
N GLU A 127 -7.99 -12.47 -6.79
CA GLU A 127 -8.22 -12.76 -8.21
C GLU A 127 -7.16 -13.71 -8.76
N GLN A 128 -5.88 -13.42 -8.50
CA GLN A 128 -4.78 -14.27 -8.99
C GLN A 128 -4.78 -15.66 -8.33
N GLN A 129 -5.14 -15.76 -7.05
CA GLN A 129 -5.31 -17.05 -6.38
C GLN A 129 -6.43 -17.87 -7.01
N TYR A 130 -7.59 -17.25 -7.27
CA TYR A 130 -8.70 -17.93 -7.93
C TYR A 130 -8.32 -18.45 -9.32
N MET A 131 -7.61 -17.64 -10.11
CA MET A 131 -7.14 -18.06 -11.44
C MET A 131 -6.13 -19.21 -11.36
N PHE A 132 -5.24 -19.19 -10.35
CA PHE A 132 -4.30 -20.28 -10.10
C PHE A 132 -5.04 -21.58 -9.76
N ASP A 133 -5.97 -21.53 -8.81
CA ASP A 133 -6.75 -22.70 -8.39
C ASP A 133 -7.60 -23.24 -9.55
N ALA A 134 -8.22 -22.37 -10.34
CA ALA A 134 -9.00 -22.74 -11.52
C ALA A 134 -8.13 -23.45 -12.57
N ALA A 135 -6.91 -22.97 -12.82
CA ALA A 135 -5.98 -23.60 -13.74
C ALA A 135 -5.52 -24.99 -13.25
N GLU A 136 -5.33 -25.16 -11.94
CA GLU A 136 -5.01 -26.46 -11.35
C GLU A 136 -6.15 -27.47 -11.56
N VAL A 137 -7.39 -27.05 -11.28
CA VAL A 137 -8.59 -27.87 -11.50
C VAL A 137 -8.76 -28.20 -12.97
N GLU A 138 -8.57 -27.25 -13.88
CA GLU A 138 -8.66 -27.49 -15.32
C GLU A 138 -7.59 -28.47 -15.81
N SER A 139 -6.34 -28.33 -15.34
CA SER A 139 -5.27 -29.27 -15.64
C SER A 139 -5.62 -30.67 -15.15
N TRP A 140 -6.08 -30.79 -13.89
CA TRP A 140 -6.51 -32.06 -13.33
C TRP A 140 -7.65 -32.69 -14.15
N MET A 141 -8.67 -31.91 -14.52
CA MET A 141 -9.77 -32.39 -15.36
C MET A 141 -9.29 -32.86 -16.74
N ASN A 142 -8.38 -32.14 -17.37
CA ASN A 142 -7.83 -32.49 -18.68
C ASN A 142 -6.98 -33.77 -18.62
N GLU A 143 -6.18 -33.97 -17.57
CA GLU A 143 -5.46 -35.21 -17.33
C GLU A 143 -6.41 -36.41 -17.17
N LYS A 144 -7.49 -36.25 -16.38
CA LYS A 144 -8.49 -37.29 -16.18
C LYS A 144 -9.24 -37.61 -17.48
N ARG A 145 -9.57 -36.59 -18.27
CA ARG A 145 -10.18 -36.76 -19.60
C ARG A 145 -9.28 -37.55 -20.54
N ALA A 146 -8.01 -37.16 -20.67
CA ALA A 146 -7.04 -37.86 -21.51
C ALA A 146 -6.87 -39.34 -21.09
N ALA A 147 -6.90 -39.63 -19.78
CA ALA A 147 -6.84 -41.00 -19.29
C ALA A 147 -8.11 -41.82 -19.62
N LEU A 148 -9.28 -41.20 -19.66
CA LEU A 148 -10.56 -41.84 -19.97
C LEU A 148 -10.80 -42.02 -21.48
N GLU A 149 -10.25 -41.14 -22.31
CA GLU A 149 -10.34 -41.20 -23.78
C GLU A 149 -9.32 -42.19 -24.41
N SER A 150 -8.54 -42.90 -23.60
CA SER A 150 -7.57 -43.87 -24.10
C SER A 150 -8.26 -45.17 -24.54
N ASP A 151 -8.19 -45.48 -25.83
CA ASP A 151 -8.68 -46.76 -26.42
C ASP A 151 -7.66 -47.93 -26.29
N ASN A 152 -6.63 -47.77 -25.45
CA ASN A 152 -5.69 -48.85 -25.19
C ASN A 152 -6.26 -49.81 -24.14
N TYR A 153 -6.80 -50.94 -24.59
CA TYR A 153 -7.39 -51.97 -23.72
C TYR A 153 -6.41 -53.08 -23.30
N GLY A 154 -5.14 -52.97 -23.67
CA GLY A 154 -4.14 -54.01 -23.44
C GLY A 154 -4.15 -55.10 -24.51
N GLN A 155 -3.03 -55.81 -24.64
CA GLN A 155 -2.86 -56.87 -25.66
C GLN A 155 -3.05 -58.29 -25.08
N ASP A 156 -3.19 -58.41 -23.76
CA ASP A 156 -3.38 -59.65 -23.02
C ASP A 156 -4.18 -59.43 -21.71
N GLU A 157 -4.50 -60.51 -21.02
CA GLU A 157 -5.29 -60.51 -19.79
C GLU A 157 -4.63 -59.70 -18.65
N ASP A 158 -3.31 -59.85 -18.48
CA ASP A 158 -2.55 -59.15 -17.43
C ASP A 158 -2.52 -57.63 -17.69
N ALA A 159 -2.34 -57.22 -18.94
CA ALA A 159 -2.43 -55.82 -19.36
C ALA A 159 -3.83 -55.24 -19.13
N ALA A 160 -4.90 -55.98 -19.49
CA ALA A 160 -6.28 -55.56 -19.27
C ALA A 160 -6.60 -55.43 -17.77
N GLN A 161 -6.12 -56.36 -16.94
CA GLN A 161 -6.32 -56.33 -15.49
C GLN A 161 -5.62 -55.13 -14.83
N LYS A 162 -4.40 -54.80 -15.29
CA LYS A 162 -3.67 -53.59 -14.87
C LYS A 162 -4.40 -52.30 -15.25
N LEU A 163 -4.96 -52.23 -16.46
CA LEU A 163 -5.76 -51.08 -16.91
C LEU A 163 -7.04 -50.92 -16.10
N LEU A 164 -7.74 -52.01 -15.79
CA LEU A 164 -8.92 -52.01 -14.93
C LEU A 164 -8.60 -51.51 -13.51
N ALA A 165 -7.46 -51.93 -12.95
CA ALA A 165 -7.00 -51.45 -11.64
C ALA A 165 -6.73 -49.93 -11.66
N LYS A 166 -6.07 -49.42 -12.71
CA LYS A 166 -5.85 -47.97 -12.90
C LYS A 166 -7.17 -47.22 -13.04
N HIS A 167 -8.14 -47.74 -13.79
CA HIS A 167 -9.47 -47.12 -13.93
C HIS A 167 -10.21 -47.05 -12.59
N ARG A 168 -10.18 -48.11 -11.79
CA ARG A 168 -10.79 -48.10 -10.45
C ARG A 168 -10.13 -47.09 -9.51
N ALA A 169 -8.81 -46.95 -9.57
CA ALA A 169 -8.08 -45.92 -8.82
C ALA A 169 -8.53 -44.51 -9.25
N LEU A 170 -8.62 -44.28 -10.57
CA LEU A 170 -9.12 -43.02 -11.15
C LEU A 170 -10.52 -42.66 -10.66
N GLN A 171 -11.46 -43.62 -10.65
CA GLN A 171 -12.82 -43.42 -10.16
C GLN A 171 -12.84 -43.02 -8.67
N LYS A 172 -11.97 -43.63 -7.86
CA LYS A 172 -11.83 -43.29 -6.43
C LYS A 172 -11.28 -41.88 -6.24
N ASP A 173 -10.28 -41.48 -7.04
CA ASP A 173 -9.73 -40.12 -7.01
C ASP A 173 -10.78 -39.07 -7.40
N MET A 174 -11.58 -39.34 -8.44
CA MET A 174 -12.67 -38.45 -8.87
C MET A 174 -13.79 -38.32 -7.82
N GLN A 175 -14.06 -39.37 -7.06
CA GLN A 175 -15.01 -39.31 -5.93
C GLN A 175 -14.48 -38.48 -4.77
N THR A 176 -13.16 -38.54 -4.52
CA THR A 176 -12.51 -37.83 -3.41
C THR A 176 -12.41 -36.34 -3.68
N TYR A 177 -12.17 -35.93 -4.92
CA TYR A 177 -12.08 -34.51 -5.32
C TYR A 177 -13.45 -33.77 -5.30
N ARG A 178 -14.56 -34.49 -5.09
CA ARG A 178 -15.93 -33.96 -5.13
C ARG A 178 -16.52 -33.65 -3.73
N GLN A 179 -15.80 -33.96 -2.65
CA GLN A 179 -16.14 -33.64 -1.26
C GLN A 179 -15.31 -32.46 -0.77
#